data_AF-A0A7W2QLC1-F1
#
_entry.id   AF-A0A7W2QLC1-F1
#
_cell.length_a   1.000
_cell.length_b   1.000
_cell.length_c   1.000
_cell.angle_alpha   90.00
_cell.angle_beta   90.00
_cell.angle_gamma   90.00
#
_symmetry.space_group_name_H-M   'P 1'
#
loop_
_entity.id
_entity.type
_entity.pdbx_description
1 polymer ?
#
loop_
_entity_poly.entity_id
_entity_poly.type
_entity_poly.pdbx_seq_one_letter_code
_entity_poly.pdbx_strand_id
1 'polypeptide(L)'
;MSTIKFEYTAYEVTLRVAMGQATTVSFDGGGNWEEAKLITSEDSVFLVPGGFSLVTDSALVKGASGQIIAVAPPLDFDIQRSHDIDYLNEMVFSFRTRISDKTVFYHYLRSLLLSMDKSSKFYLGVLSVLAFRVAEDPASRAQVGLEIVRIRADLISRKPRAPLDPVALRWWISSGANIVPLAEFYQLRSSAQEIAKDIYEMRDESVRARIVYWNTTSAMLLYAFLLYGEGRIGEASEVFLSTFTICQRGLSEIFSSSNKNILSQYPDCTALVEIGRNAFAAHAVLSGGNFAPGSTAEYPVDLEGYYIDFVGAVRRHDESFPPKLGYFIDLKDRLNKEKANLFDSFGAKGADQ
;
A
#
# COMPACT_ATOMS: atom_id res chain seq x y z
N MET A 1 -39.05 -12.68 8.43
CA MET A 1 -37.68 -13.16 8.17
C MET A 1 -36.81 -12.61 9.27
N SER A 2 -36.07 -13.48 9.96
CA SER A 2 -35.09 -13.11 10.99
C SER A 2 -33.90 -12.43 10.34
N THR A 3 -33.77 -11.11 10.49
CA THR A 3 -32.63 -10.35 9.95
C THR A 3 -31.49 -10.38 10.97
N ILE A 4 -30.51 -11.25 10.71
CA ILE A 4 -29.18 -11.19 11.33
C ILE A 4 -28.24 -10.58 10.28
N LYS A 5 -27.56 -9.47 10.61
CA LYS A 5 -26.73 -8.74 9.65
C LYS A 5 -25.47 -8.20 10.30
N PHE A 6 -24.35 -8.31 9.60
CA PHE A 6 -23.11 -7.62 9.95
C PHE A 6 -23.10 -6.22 9.33
N GLU A 7 -22.79 -5.22 10.15
CA GLU A 7 -22.62 -3.83 9.74
C GLU A 7 -21.20 -3.38 9.96
N TYR A 8 -20.67 -2.65 8.98
CA TYR A 8 -19.27 -2.26 8.91
C TYR A 8 -19.17 -0.76 9.09
N THR A 9 -18.44 -0.34 10.10
CA THR A 9 -18.05 1.06 10.29
C THR A 9 -16.55 1.19 10.14
N ALA A 10 -16.04 2.42 10.16
CA ALA A 10 -14.61 2.69 9.99
C ALA A 10 -13.73 1.93 11.02
N TYR A 11 -14.25 1.68 12.22
CA TYR A 11 -13.50 1.14 13.36
C TYR A 11 -13.99 -0.23 13.81
N GLU A 12 -15.31 -0.43 13.80
CA GLU A 12 -15.94 -1.62 14.37
C GLU A 12 -16.83 -2.32 13.35
N VAL A 13 -16.98 -3.63 13.57
CA VAL A 13 -18.04 -4.42 12.95
C VAL A 13 -19.03 -4.74 14.04
N THR A 14 -20.32 -4.59 13.75
CA THR A 14 -21.39 -4.94 14.68
C THR A 14 -22.27 -6.01 14.09
N LEU A 15 -22.69 -6.97 14.90
CA LEU A 15 -23.73 -7.93 14.56
C LEU A 15 -25.07 -7.37 15.03
N ARG A 16 -25.98 -7.11 14.10
CA ARG A 16 -27.37 -6.77 14.40
C ARG A 16 -28.24 -8.01 14.33
N VAL A 17 -29.06 -8.19 15.34
CA VAL A 17 -30.06 -9.26 15.41
C VAL A 17 -31.41 -8.65 15.76
N ALA A 18 -32.44 -8.94 14.96
CA ALA A 18 -33.79 -8.47 15.21
C ALA A 18 -34.29 -8.82 16.63
N MET A 19 -34.98 -7.88 17.27
CA MET A 19 -35.56 -8.00 18.60
C MET A 19 -36.46 -9.23 18.74
N GLY A 20 -36.38 -9.90 19.90
CA GLY A 20 -37.10 -11.14 20.20
C GLY A 20 -36.35 -12.42 19.83
N GLN A 21 -35.19 -12.33 19.17
CA GLN A 21 -34.39 -13.49 18.75
C GLN A 21 -33.07 -13.66 19.48
N ALA A 22 -32.56 -12.64 20.18
CA ALA A 22 -31.27 -12.68 20.83
C ALA A 22 -31.30 -11.94 22.18
N THR A 23 -30.81 -12.58 23.23
CA THR A 23 -30.44 -11.95 24.50
C THR A 23 -28.93 -11.85 24.64
N THR A 24 -28.19 -12.81 24.09
CA THR A 24 -26.73 -12.87 24.18
C THR A 24 -26.13 -13.46 22.90
N VAL A 25 -24.88 -13.09 22.60
CA VAL A 25 -24.08 -13.65 21.51
C VAL A 25 -22.80 -14.28 22.05
N SER A 26 -22.28 -15.28 21.36
CA SER A 26 -20.96 -15.85 21.61
C SER A 26 -20.16 -15.79 20.31
N PHE A 27 -18.97 -15.20 20.37
CA PHE A 27 -18.02 -15.15 19.25
C PHE A 27 -16.91 -16.21 19.35
N ASP A 28 -16.90 -17.03 20.40
CA ASP A 28 -15.85 -18.02 20.69
C ASP A 28 -16.37 -19.47 20.76
N GLY A 29 -17.51 -19.75 20.11
CA GLY A 29 -18.08 -21.09 20.06
C GLY A 29 -18.83 -21.54 21.32
N GLY A 30 -19.20 -20.61 22.20
CA GLY A 30 -20.08 -20.83 23.34
C GLY A 30 -19.37 -20.76 24.70
N GLY A 31 -18.08 -20.41 24.70
CA GLY A 31 -17.27 -20.27 25.90
C GLY A 31 -17.65 -19.03 26.70
N ASN A 32 -17.88 -17.91 26.01
CA ASN A 32 -18.31 -16.65 26.59
C ASN A 32 -19.55 -16.09 25.89
N TRP A 33 -20.53 -15.66 26.69
CA TRP A 33 -21.77 -15.06 26.21
C TRP A 33 -21.80 -13.59 26.57
N GLU A 34 -21.88 -12.73 25.55
CA GLU A 34 -21.89 -11.28 25.66
C GLU A 34 -23.33 -10.75 25.51
N GLU A 35 -23.67 -9.78 26.35
CA GLU A 35 -24.93 -9.03 26.22
C GLU A 35 -24.83 -7.97 25.11
N ALA A 36 -25.98 -7.52 24.62
CA ALA A 36 -26.03 -6.51 23.58
C ALA A 36 -25.46 -5.17 24.08
N LYS A 37 -24.57 -4.56 23.30
CA LYS A 37 -24.03 -3.21 23.55
C LYS A 37 -25.12 -2.14 23.44
N LEU A 38 -26.10 -2.36 22.56
CA LEU A 38 -27.24 -1.49 22.37
C LEU A 38 -28.49 -2.33 22.07
N ILE A 39 -29.59 -1.99 22.72
CA ILE A 39 -30.91 -2.57 22.47
C ILE A 39 -31.83 -1.44 22.02
N THR A 40 -32.43 -1.58 20.84
CA THR A 40 -33.45 -0.66 20.32
C THR A 40 -34.81 -1.35 20.31
N SER A 41 -35.86 -0.64 19.88
CA SER A 41 -37.18 -1.24 19.67
C SER A 41 -37.20 -2.33 18.59
N GLU A 42 -36.17 -2.39 17.74
CA GLU A 42 -36.13 -3.27 16.56
C GLU A 42 -34.96 -4.26 16.60
N ASP A 43 -33.84 -3.92 17.25
CA ASP A 43 -32.60 -4.68 17.15
C ASP A 43 -31.88 -4.82 18.51
N SER A 44 -31.14 -5.92 18.64
CA SER A 44 -30.01 -6.07 19.56
C SER A 44 -28.70 -5.98 18.77
N VAL A 45 -27.81 -5.08 19.20
CA VAL A 45 -26.55 -4.79 18.52
C VAL A 45 -25.39 -5.28 19.38
N PHE A 46 -24.55 -6.13 18.81
CA PHE A 46 -23.38 -6.70 19.45
C PHE A 46 -22.11 -6.21 18.78
N LEU A 47 -21.09 -5.90 19.55
CA LEU A 47 -19.78 -5.52 19.03
C LEU A 47 -19.01 -6.78 18.65
N VAL A 48 -18.56 -6.89 17.40
CA VAL A 48 -17.75 -8.02 16.96
C VAL A 48 -16.32 -7.84 17.52
N PRO A 49 -15.79 -8.82 18.28
CA PRO A 49 -14.45 -8.71 18.86
C PRO A 49 -13.36 -8.61 17.80
N GLY A 50 -12.27 -7.95 18.16
CA GLY A 50 -11.13 -7.80 17.26
C GLY A 50 -10.52 -9.13 16.79
N GLY A 51 -10.60 -10.19 17.59
CA GLY A 51 -10.09 -11.51 17.23
C GLY A 51 -11.02 -12.35 16.34
N PHE A 52 -12.23 -11.88 16.05
CA PHE A 52 -13.20 -12.61 15.23
C PHE A 52 -12.91 -12.42 13.74
N SER A 53 -12.73 -13.53 13.02
CA SER A 53 -12.51 -13.56 11.58
C SER A 53 -13.83 -13.67 10.84
N LEU A 54 -14.16 -12.62 10.06
CA LEU A 54 -15.40 -12.53 9.27
C LEU A 54 -15.45 -13.49 8.07
N VAL A 55 -14.41 -14.28 7.86
CA VAL A 55 -14.32 -15.28 6.77
C VAL A 55 -14.39 -16.72 7.26
N THR A 56 -14.15 -16.97 8.54
CA THR A 56 -14.04 -18.34 9.09
C THR A 56 -14.92 -18.58 10.29
N ASP A 57 -15.06 -17.57 11.13
CA ASP A 57 -15.63 -17.77 12.45
C ASP A 57 -17.14 -17.65 12.36
N SER A 58 -17.82 -18.53 13.09
CA SER A 58 -19.27 -18.51 13.22
C SER A 58 -19.64 -17.93 14.57
N ALA A 59 -20.60 -17.02 14.59
CA ALA A 59 -21.16 -16.50 15.84
C ALA A 59 -22.34 -17.39 16.29
N LEU A 60 -22.52 -17.55 17.59
CA LEU A 60 -23.68 -18.22 18.16
C LEU A 60 -24.59 -17.19 18.82
N VAL A 61 -25.85 -17.14 18.41
CA VAL A 61 -26.85 -16.23 18.95
C VAL A 61 -27.83 -17.02 19.79
N LYS A 62 -28.04 -16.61 21.05
CA LYS A 62 -29.00 -17.26 21.95
C LYS A 62 -30.20 -16.35 22.18
N GLY A 63 -31.38 -16.86 21.85
CA GLY A 63 -32.65 -16.17 22.02
C GLY A 63 -33.23 -16.30 23.43
N ALA A 64 -34.28 -15.53 23.71
CA ALA A 64 -34.96 -15.50 25.00
C ALA A 64 -35.55 -16.86 25.43
N SER A 65 -35.91 -17.72 24.47
CA SER A 65 -36.36 -19.10 24.70
C SER A 65 -35.22 -20.08 25.03
N GLY A 66 -33.97 -19.62 25.01
CA GLY A 66 -32.77 -20.45 25.17
C GLY A 66 -32.31 -21.15 23.88
N GLN A 67 -33.03 -20.99 22.77
CA GLN A 67 -32.61 -21.52 21.45
C GLN A 67 -31.32 -20.86 20.98
N ILE A 68 -30.39 -21.66 20.45
CA ILE A 68 -29.12 -21.20 19.88
C ILE A 68 -29.18 -21.33 18.36
N ILE A 69 -28.78 -20.26 17.66
CA ILE A 69 -28.67 -20.19 16.21
C ILE A 69 -27.21 -19.92 15.85
N ALA A 70 -26.65 -20.72 14.95
CA ALA A 70 -25.34 -20.47 14.37
C ALA A 70 -25.45 -19.48 13.20
N VAL A 71 -24.61 -18.46 13.22
CA VAL A 71 -24.49 -17.43 12.19
C VAL A 71 -23.19 -17.68 11.44
N ALA A 72 -23.30 -18.01 10.15
CA ALA A 72 -22.15 -18.24 9.29
C ALA A 72 -21.31 -16.95 9.11
N PRO A 73 -20.01 -17.07 8.79
CA PRO A 73 -19.17 -15.93 8.45
C PRO A 73 -19.78 -15.14 7.27
N PRO A 74 -19.82 -13.80 7.35
CA PRO A 74 -20.49 -12.98 6.35
C PRO A 74 -19.70 -12.80 5.04
N LEU A 75 -18.42 -13.16 5.01
CA LEU A 75 -17.54 -12.98 3.87
C LEU A 75 -16.99 -14.32 3.41
N ASP A 76 -16.92 -14.51 2.10
CA ASP A 76 -16.47 -15.77 1.50
C ASP A 76 -14.95 -15.78 1.27
N PHE A 77 -14.28 -16.80 1.80
CA PHE A 77 -12.90 -17.12 1.49
C PHE A 77 -12.57 -18.57 1.87
N ASP A 78 -12.09 -19.34 0.90
CA ASP A 78 -11.61 -20.70 1.08
C ASP A 78 -10.12 -20.67 1.47
N ILE A 79 -9.85 -20.88 2.76
CA ILE A 79 -8.48 -20.90 3.28
C ILE A 79 -7.64 -22.00 2.64
N GLN A 80 -8.23 -23.13 2.24
CA GLN A 80 -7.49 -24.24 1.64
C GLN A 80 -6.89 -23.83 0.29
N ARG A 81 -7.52 -22.85 -0.38
CA ARG A 81 -7.05 -22.26 -1.63
C ARG A 81 -6.18 -21.03 -1.43
N SER A 82 -5.72 -20.76 -0.21
CA SER A 82 -4.84 -19.61 0.11
C SER A 82 -3.48 -19.60 -0.62
N HIS A 83 -3.12 -20.71 -1.28
CA HIS A 83 -1.90 -20.85 -2.09
C HIS A 83 -2.16 -20.81 -3.61
N ASP A 84 -3.42 -20.69 -4.04
CA ASP A 84 -3.84 -20.66 -5.45
C ASP A 84 -3.85 -19.21 -5.99
N ILE A 85 -2.98 -18.91 -6.95
CA ILE A 85 -2.82 -17.56 -7.50
C ILE A 85 -4.09 -17.03 -8.17
N ASP A 86 -4.83 -17.89 -8.88
CA ASP A 86 -6.02 -17.47 -9.61
C ASP A 86 -7.14 -17.17 -8.64
N TYR A 87 -7.28 -18.01 -7.60
CA TYR A 87 -8.19 -17.77 -6.50
C TYR A 87 -7.88 -16.45 -5.77
N LEU A 88 -6.61 -16.19 -5.45
CA LEU A 88 -6.21 -14.96 -4.76
C LEU A 88 -6.37 -13.71 -5.64
N ASN A 89 -6.09 -13.82 -6.93
CA ASN A 89 -6.35 -12.75 -7.88
C ASN A 89 -7.82 -12.40 -7.94
N GLU A 90 -8.71 -13.39 -7.95
CA GLU A 90 -10.14 -13.16 -7.91
C GLU A 90 -10.58 -12.58 -6.55
N MET A 91 -10.27 -13.30 -5.47
CA MET A 91 -10.81 -13.07 -4.13
C MET A 91 -10.19 -11.93 -3.36
N VAL A 92 -8.94 -11.56 -3.65
CA VAL A 92 -8.24 -10.51 -2.90
C VAL A 92 -7.85 -9.35 -3.81
N PHE A 93 -7.09 -9.61 -4.86
CA PHE A 93 -6.47 -8.53 -5.64
C PHE A 93 -7.45 -7.84 -6.60
N SER A 94 -8.43 -8.58 -7.13
CA SER A 94 -9.54 -8.05 -7.94
C SER A 94 -10.77 -7.73 -7.10
N PHE A 95 -10.75 -7.99 -5.79
CA PHE A 95 -11.91 -7.77 -4.93
C PHE A 95 -12.42 -6.32 -4.94
N ARG A 96 -11.51 -5.36 -5.08
CA ARG A 96 -11.84 -3.93 -5.17
C ARG A 96 -12.73 -3.58 -6.36
N THR A 97 -12.75 -4.39 -7.43
CA THR A 97 -13.67 -4.16 -8.56
C THR A 97 -15.08 -4.68 -8.26
N ARG A 98 -15.25 -5.51 -7.23
CA ARG A 98 -16.51 -6.15 -6.85
C ARG A 98 -17.21 -5.48 -5.67
N ILE A 99 -16.46 -4.86 -4.76
CA ILE A 99 -17.01 -4.13 -3.60
C ILE A 99 -16.68 -2.64 -3.68
N SER A 100 -17.73 -1.81 -3.77
CA SER A 100 -17.62 -0.35 -3.80
C SER A 100 -17.26 0.25 -2.43
N ASP A 101 -17.65 -0.41 -1.34
CA ASP A 101 -17.38 0.03 0.02
C ASP A 101 -15.97 -0.39 0.49
N LYS A 102 -15.08 0.60 0.60
CA LYS A 102 -13.71 0.44 1.08
C LYS A 102 -13.64 -0.08 2.53
N THR A 103 -14.68 0.17 3.33
CA THR A 103 -14.74 -0.22 4.75
C THR A 103 -14.92 -1.72 4.89
N VAL A 104 -15.82 -2.31 4.09
CA VAL A 104 -16.01 -3.76 4.02
C VAL A 104 -14.71 -4.43 3.56
N PHE A 105 -14.05 -3.88 2.54
CA PHE A 105 -12.80 -4.44 2.06
C PHE A 105 -11.66 -4.39 3.09
N TYR A 106 -11.58 -3.32 3.89
CA TYR A 106 -10.63 -3.25 4.99
C TYR A 106 -10.87 -4.37 6.03
N HIS A 107 -12.12 -4.56 6.47
CA HIS A 107 -12.47 -5.60 7.44
C HIS A 107 -12.30 -7.02 6.88
N TYR A 108 -12.50 -7.20 5.57
CA TYR A 108 -12.17 -8.42 4.86
C TYR A 108 -10.68 -8.74 4.93
N LEU A 109 -9.81 -7.81 4.51
CA LEU A 109 -8.35 -7.99 4.56
C LEU A 109 -7.83 -8.20 5.98
N ARG A 110 -8.41 -7.51 6.96
CA ARG A 110 -8.14 -7.70 8.38
C ARG A 110 -8.51 -9.12 8.83
N SER A 111 -9.64 -9.66 8.37
CA SER A 111 -10.04 -11.05 8.68
C SER A 111 -9.12 -12.07 8.02
N LEU A 112 -8.67 -11.81 6.79
CA LEU A 112 -7.67 -12.65 6.12
C LEU A 112 -6.31 -12.64 6.86
N LEU A 113 -5.92 -11.52 7.46
CA LEU A 113 -4.71 -11.45 8.28
C LEU A 113 -4.74 -12.45 9.45
N LEU A 114 -5.92 -12.72 10.01
CA LEU A 114 -6.14 -13.62 11.14
C LEU A 114 -6.20 -15.09 10.72
N SER A 115 -6.83 -15.39 9.58
CA SER A 115 -7.22 -16.75 9.20
C SER A 115 -6.40 -17.39 8.07
N MET A 116 -5.74 -16.58 7.24
CA MET A 116 -4.96 -17.09 6.11
C MET A 116 -3.69 -17.82 6.59
N ASP A 117 -3.33 -18.91 5.90
CA ASP A 117 -2.08 -19.62 6.14
C ASP A 117 -0.87 -18.70 5.94
N LYS A 118 -0.12 -18.45 7.02
CA LYS A 118 1.05 -17.58 7.03
C LYS A 118 2.22 -18.11 6.21
N SER A 119 2.21 -19.40 5.86
CA SER A 119 3.20 -20.00 4.96
C SER A 119 2.93 -19.66 3.48
N SER A 120 1.73 -19.18 3.15
CA SER A 120 1.40 -18.76 1.79
C SER A 120 2.20 -17.52 1.40
N LYS A 121 2.84 -17.57 0.22
CA LYS A 121 3.52 -16.41 -0.37
C LYS A 121 2.58 -15.23 -0.65
N PHE A 122 1.27 -15.47 -0.69
CA PHE A 122 0.25 -14.44 -0.88
C PHE A 122 -0.17 -13.76 0.44
N TYR A 123 0.22 -14.29 1.60
CA TYR A 123 0.02 -13.62 2.89
C TYR A 123 0.68 -12.23 2.91
N LEU A 124 1.87 -12.12 2.32
CA LEU A 124 2.56 -10.84 2.10
C LEU A 124 1.77 -9.90 1.17
N GLY A 125 1.01 -10.45 0.21
CA GLY A 125 0.11 -9.68 -0.63
C GLY A 125 -1.05 -9.09 0.15
N VAL A 126 -1.68 -9.88 1.04
CA VAL A 126 -2.70 -9.38 1.97
C VAL A 126 -2.12 -8.28 2.86
N LEU A 127 -0.93 -8.47 3.45
CA LEU A 127 -0.24 -7.44 4.22
C LEU A 127 -0.03 -6.15 3.41
N SER A 128 0.43 -6.26 2.16
CA SER A 128 0.65 -5.12 1.28
C SER A 128 -0.64 -4.33 1.02
N VAL A 129 -1.74 -5.01 0.67
CA VAL A 129 -3.01 -4.34 0.37
C VAL A 129 -3.64 -3.77 1.65
N LEU A 130 -3.53 -4.48 2.77
CA LEU A 130 -4.00 -4.02 4.07
C LEU A 130 -3.24 -2.78 4.53
N ALA A 131 -1.91 -2.72 4.34
CA ALA A 131 -1.10 -1.54 4.64
C ALA A 131 -1.60 -0.30 3.89
N PHE A 132 -1.92 -0.42 2.60
CA PHE A 132 -2.55 0.69 1.85
C PHE A 132 -3.88 1.13 2.45
N ARG A 133 -4.71 0.20 2.91
CA ARG A 133 -5.98 0.55 3.57
C ARG A 133 -5.72 1.23 4.90
N VAL A 134 -4.80 0.72 5.71
CA VAL A 134 -4.40 1.40 6.96
C VAL A 134 -3.92 2.82 6.67
N ALA A 135 -3.11 3.03 5.63
CA ALA A 135 -2.60 4.35 5.27
C ALA A 135 -3.67 5.36 4.79
N GLU A 136 -4.87 4.91 4.38
CA GLU A 136 -5.99 5.83 4.08
C GLU A 136 -6.52 6.52 5.36
N ASP A 137 -6.35 5.91 6.53
CA ASP A 137 -6.72 6.48 7.82
C ASP A 137 -5.90 5.85 8.97
N PRO A 138 -4.61 6.21 9.10
CA PRO A 138 -3.67 5.50 9.97
C PRO A 138 -3.93 5.74 11.46
N ALA A 139 -4.48 6.90 11.84
CA ALA A 139 -4.82 7.18 13.24
C ALA A 139 -5.95 6.26 13.72
N SER A 140 -7.01 6.15 12.92
CA SER A 140 -8.17 5.31 13.22
C SER A 140 -7.88 3.81 13.17
N ARG A 141 -6.93 3.40 12.32
CA ARG A 141 -6.57 2.01 12.08
C ARG A 141 -5.28 1.60 12.80
N ALA A 142 -4.88 2.36 13.82
CA ALA A 142 -3.59 2.22 14.50
C ALA A 142 -3.35 0.81 15.05
N GLN A 143 -4.35 0.15 15.65
CA GLN A 143 -4.18 -1.20 16.18
C GLN A 143 -3.74 -2.19 15.09
N VAL A 144 -4.39 -2.17 13.92
CA VAL A 144 -4.03 -3.03 12.80
C VAL A 144 -2.71 -2.58 12.18
N GLY A 145 -2.45 -1.27 12.11
CA GLY A 145 -1.19 -0.71 11.63
C GLY A 145 0.03 -1.17 12.45
N LEU A 146 -0.06 -1.10 13.78
CA LEU A 146 0.98 -1.60 14.69
C LEU A 146 1.19 -3.10 14.52
N GLU A 147 0.10 -3.87 14.38
CA GLU A 147 0.15 -5.32 14.20
C GLU A 147 0.85 -5.71 12.89
N ILE A 148 0.55 -5.06 11.76
CA ILE A 148 1.22 -5.38 10.49
C ILE A 148 2.70 -4.98 10.49
N VAL A 149 3.09 -3.92 11.21
CA VAL A 149 4.51 -3.56 11.41
C VAL A 149 5.22 -4.66 12.20
N ARG A 150 4.61 -5.10 13.31
CA ARG A 150 5.14 -6.20 14.14
C ARG A 150 5.29 -7.50 13.34
N ILE A 151 4.25 -7.90 12.61
CA ILE A 151 4.28 -9.09 11.75
C ILE A 151 5.42 -8.97 10.72
N ARG A 152 5.60 -7.80 10.11
CA ARG A 152 6.63 -7.59 9.10
C ARG A 152 8.04 -7.70 9.68
N ALA A 153 8.30 -7.11 10.84
CA ALA A 153 9.58 -7.24 11.55
C ALA A 153 9.85 -8.72 11.93
N ASP A 154 8.86 -9.41 12.48
CA ASP A 154 8.95 -10.83 12.81
C ASP A 154 9.29 -11.70 11.59
N LEU A 155 8.72 -11.39 10.42
CA LEU A 155 8.99 -12.12 9.18
C LEU A 155 10.44 -11.95 8.72
N ILE A 156 11.04 -10.77 8.89
CA ILE A 156 12.45 -10.54 8.54
C ILE A 156 13.37 -11.45 9.36
N SER A 157 13.12 -11.57 10.68
CA SER A 157 13.89 -12.46 11.55
C SER A 157 13.81 -13.95 11.18
N ARG A 158 12.76 -14.34 10.43
CA ARG A 158 12.49 -15.73 9.99
C ARG A 158 12.65 -15.90 8.49
N LYS A 159 13.20 -14.91 7.79
CA LYS A 159 13.38 -14.92 6.34
C LYS A 159 14.17 -16.17 5.92
N PRO A 160 13.71 -16.92 4.90
CA PRO A 160 14.44 -18.07 4.40
C PRO A 160 15.86 -17.70 3.95
N ARG A 161 16.83 -18.59 4.19
CA ARG A 161 18.19 -18.43 3.65
C ARG A 161 18.26 -18.62 2.14
N ALA A 162 17.34 -19.41 1.59
CA ALA A 162 17.24 -19.62 0.16
C ALA A 162 16.65 -18.37 -0.52
N PRO A 163 17.08 -18.02 -1.74
CA PRO A 163 16.49 -16.91 -2.49
C PRO A 163 14.98 -17.08 -2.64
N LEU A 164 14.23 -16.00 -2.48
CA LEU A 164 12.78 -16.02 -2.69
C LEU A 164 12.47 -16.31 -4.17
N ASP A 165 11.38 -17.04 -4.42
CA ASP A 165 10.82 -17.13 -5.77
C ASP A 165 10.28 -15.76 -6.21
N PRO A 166 10.16 -15.48 -7.52
CA PRO A 166 9.74 -14.17 -8.01
C PRO A 166 8.43 -13.64 -7.42
N VAL A 167 7.46 -14.50 -7.13
CA VAL A 167 6.16 -14.10 -6.57
C VAL A 167 6.30 -13.73 -5.10
N ALA A 168 6.99 -14.57 -4.32
CA ALA A 168 7.29 -14.27 -2.92
C ALA A 168 8.12 -12.98 -2.80
N LEU A 169 9.15 -12.81 -3.64
CA LEU A 169 9.98 -11.61 -3.69
C LEU A 169 9.15 -10.36 -3.99
N ARG A 170 8.22 -10.44 -4.94
CA ARG A 170 7.33 -9.32 -5.28
C ARG A 170 6.53 -8.85 -4.07
N TRP A 171 5.89 -9.78 -3.37
CA TRP A 171 5.07 -9.44 -2.22
C TRP A 171 5.90 -9.07 -0.99
N TRP A 172 7.10 -9.63 -0.85
CA TRP A 172 8.06 -9.24 0.18
C TRP A 172 8.42 -7.76 0.07
N ILE A 173 8.82 -7.32 -1.13
CA ILE A 173 9.16 -5.91 -1.40
C ILE A 173 7.92 -5.03 -1.25
N SER A 174 6.79 -5.41 -1.86
CA SER A 174 5.59 -4.57 -1.87
C SER A 174 5.00 -4.37 -0.47
N SER A 175 4.95 -5.42 0.35
CA SER A 175 4.49 -5.30 1.74
C SER A 175 5.41 -4.38 2.55
N GLY A 176 6.73 -4.58 2.44
CA GLY A 176 7.67 -3.73 3.17
C GLY A 176 7.62 -2.27 2.73
N ALA A 177 7.58 -1.98 1.42
CA ALA A 177 7.48 -0.61 0.90
C ALA A 177 6.25 0.15 1.43
N ASN A 178 5.13 -0.54 1.62
CA ASN A 178 3.91 0.06 2.18
C ASN A 178 3.89 0.15 3.71
N ILE A 179 4.67 -0.69 4.39
CA ILE A 179 4.72 -0.75 5.86
C ILE A 179 5.77 0.22 6.43
N VAL A 180 6.87 0.51 5.73
CA VAL A 180 7.90 1.46 6.22
C VAL A 180 7.30 2.84 6.56
N PRO A 181 6.49 3.50 5.71
CA PRO A 181 5.87 4.78 6.07
C PRO A 181 4.93 4.68 7.27
N LEU A 182 4.23 3.56 7.43
CA LEU A 182 3.36 3.33 8.59
C LEU A 182 4.17 3.16 9.86
N ALA A 183 5.29 2.43 9.81
CA ALA A 183 6.19 2.29 10.94
C ALA A 183 6.73 3.65 11.39
N GLU A 184 7.14 4.52 10.46
CA GLU A 184 7.52 5.91 10.77
C GLU A 184 6.36 6.71 11.38
N PHE A 185 5.16 6.63 10.80
CA PHE A 185 3.96 7.32 11.31
C PHE A 185 3.66 6.93 12.77
N TYR A 186 3.79 5.65 13.11
CA TYR A 186 3.60 5.13 14.46
C TYR A 186 4.83 5.30 15.38
N GLN A 187 5.84 6.05 14.95
CA GLN A 187 7.07 6.29 15.71
C GLN A 187 7.87 5.01 16.03
N LEU A 188 7.73 3.98 15.21
CA LEU A 188 8.47 2.71 15.27
C LEU A 188 9.69 2.75 14.35
N ARG A 189 10.53 3.77 14.53
CA ARG A 189 11.66 4.07 13.61
C ARG A 189 12.64 2.92 13.45
N SER A 190 12.94 2.19 14.52
CA SER A 190 13.81 0.99 14.46
C SER A 190 13.23 -0.09 13.55
N SER A 191 11.93 -0.36 13.63
CA SER A 191 11.25 -1.29 12.72
C SER A 191 11.21 -0.75 11.29
N ALA A 192 10.95 0.55 11.10
CA ALA A 192 10.98 1.18 9.78
C ALA A 192 12.35 0.99 9.10
N GLN A 193 13.42 1.24 9.86
CA GLN A 193 14.80 1.07 9.41
C GLN A 193 15.13 -0.37 9.09
N GLU A 194 14.77 -1.33 9.96
CA GLU A 194 15.00 -2.75 9.72
C GLU A 194 14.32 -3.23 8.43
N ILE A 195 13.06 -2.84 8.23
CA ILE A 195 12.29 -3.21 7.04
C ILE A 195 12.87 -2.57 5.78
N ALA A 196 13.21 -1.27 5.83
CA ALA A 196 13.76 -0.56 4.68
C ALA A 196 15.17 -1.07 4.32
N LYS A 197 15.99 -1.39 5.33
CA LYS A 197 17.30 -2.02 5.17
C LYS A 197 17.21 -3.40 4.53
N ASP A 198 16.29 -4.26 4.98
CA ASP A 198 16.08 -5.59 4.38
C ASP A 198 15.74 -5.49 2.89
N ILE A 199 14.95 -4.50 2.46
CA ILE A 199 14.66 -4.27 1.04
C ILE A 199 15.89 -3.74 0.30
N TYR A 200 16.64 -2.82 0.89
CA TYR A 200 17.88 -2.30 0.31
C TYR A 200 18.91 -3.41 0.07
N GLU A 201 19.05 -4.35 1.00
CA GLU A 201 19.94 -5.51 0.87
C GLU A 201 19.50 -6.46 -0.25
N MET A 202 18.21 -6.48 -0.59
CA MET A 202 17.63 -7.27 -1.69
C MET A 202 17.54 -6.55 -3.02
N ARG A 203 18.05 -5.30 -3.13
CA ARG A 203 17.87 -4.45 -4.32
C ARG A 203 18.29 -5.13 -5.63
N ASP A 204 19.38 -5.89 -5.62
CA ASP A 204 19.89 -6.57 -6.82
C ASP A 204 19.05 -7.79 -7.20
N GLU A 205 18.45 -8.46 -6.21
CA GLU A 205 17.53 -9.58 -6.44
C GLU A 205 16.17 -9.09 -6.97
N SER A 206 15.74 -7.87 -6.59
CA SER A 206 14.42 -7.32 -6.93
C SER A 206 14.08 -7.34 -8.42
N VAL A 207 15.10 -7.34 -9.27
CA VAL A 207 15.00 -7.41 -10.73
C VAL A 207 14.33 -8.70 -11.20
N ARG A 208 14.43 -9.78 -10.42
CA ARG A 208 13.78 -11.07 -10.68
C ARG A 208 12.27 -11.03 -10.50
N ALA A 209 11.76 -10.11 -9.67
CA ALA A 209 10.35 -10.04 -9.35
C ALA A 209 9.49 -9.35 -10.43
N ARG A 210 10.10 -8.60 -11.36
CA ARG A 210 9.46 -7.78 -12.42
C ARG A 210 8.39 -6.80 -11.85
N ILE A 211 8.34 -5.56 -12.33
CA ILE A 211 7.27 -4.59 -11.92
C ILE A 211 7.31 -4.24 -10.41
N VAL A 212 8.48 -4.33 -9.76
CA VAL A 212 8.63 -3.92 -8.35
C VAL A 212 9.58 -2.75 -8.16
N TYR A 213 10.15 -2.23 -9.25
CA TYR A 213 11.16 -1.19 -9.21
C TYR A 213 10.73 0.01 -8.37
N TRP A 214 9.50 0.50 -8.56
CA TRP A 214 9.02 1.66 -7.82
C TRP A 214 8.87 1.38 -6.32
N ASN A 215 8.43 0.17 -5.93
CA ASN A 215 8.34 -0.23 -4.52
C ASN A 215 9.73 -0.36 -3.90
N THR A 216 10.67 -1.00 -4.61
CA THR A 216 12.06 -1.13 -4.17
C THR A 216 12.68 0.25 -3.96
N THR A 217 12.59 1.14 -4.94
CA THR A 217 13.23 2.46 -4.88
C THR A 217 12.55 3.40 -3.90
N SER A 218 11.24 3.29 -3.70
CA SER A 218 10.52 4.04 -2.65
C SER A 218 11.02 3.65 -1.25
N ALA A 219 11.19 2.34 -1.00
CA ALA A 219 11.72 1.87 0.28
C ALA A 219 13.20 2.26 0.49
N MET A 220 14.03 2.18 -0.57
CA MET A 220 15.42 2.60 -0.51
C MET A 220 15.55 4.11 -0.26
N LEU A 221 14.68 4.93 -0.86
CA LEU A 221 14.64 6.36 -0.63
C LEU A 221 14.34 6.68 0.85
N LEU A 222 13.38 5.98 1.45
CA LEU A 222 13.07 6.12 2.88
C LEU A 222 14.24 5.65 3.75
N TYR A 223 14.92 4.55 3.38
CA TYR A 223 16.11 4.09 4.09
C TYR A 223 17.23 5.14 4.09
N ALA A 224 17.47 5.80 2.95
CA ALA A 224 18.44 6.90 2.86
C ALA A 224 18.07 8.08 3.77
N PHE A 225 16.79 8.46 3.83
CA PHE A 225 16.32 9.50 4.74
C PHE A 225 16.46 9.12 6.22
N LEU A 226 16.27 7.84 6.57
CA LEU A 226 16.50 7.34 7.92
C LEU A 226 17.98 7.47 8.32
N LEU A 227 18.89 7.02 7.45
CA LEU A 227 20.33 7.15 7.66
C LEU A 227 20.76 8.63 7.78
N TYR A 228 20.19 9.49 6.94
CA TYR A 228 20.45 10.93 7.00
C TYR A 228 19.99 11.54 8.34
N GLY A 229 18.79 11.17 8.81
CA GLY A 229 18.26 11.59 10.11
C GLY A 229 19.10 11.12 11.30
N GLU A 230 19.86 10.02 11.15
CA GLU A 230 20.84 9.51 12.13
C GLU A 230 22.22 10.20 12.05
N GLY A 231 22.42 11.12 11.10
CA GLY A 231 23.71 11.76 10.85
C GLY A 231 24.70 10.91 10.07
N ARG A 232 24.28 9.76 9.53
CA ARG A 232 25.11 8.84 8.72
C ARG A 232 25.16 9.29 7.26
N ILE A 233 25.70 10.49 7.06
CA ILE A 233 25.64 11.22 5.78
C ILE A 233 26.25 10.43 4.62
N GLY A 234 27.43 9.81 4.83
CA GLY A 234 28.11 9.04 3.79
C GLY A 234 27.27 7.86 3.30
N GLU A 235 26.73 7.07 4.23
CA GLU A 235 25.89 5.92 3.91
C GLU A 235 24.56 6.34 3.28
N ALA A 236 23.94 7.43 3.77
CA ALA A 236 22.74 7.99 3.16
C ALA A 236 22.99 8.39 1.69
N SER A 237 24.12 9.05 1.41
CA SER A 237 24.54 9.44 0.08
C SER A 237 24.72 8.24 -0.86
N GLU A 238 25.33 7.15 -0.39
CA GLU A 238 25.47 5.91 -1.15
C GLU A 238 24.12 5.26 -1.47
N VAL A 239 23.20 5.22 -0.49
CA VAL A 239 21.86 4.66 -0.71
C VAL A 239 21.06 5.53 -1.69
N PHE A 240 21.17 6.85 -1.62
CA PHE A 240 20.55 7.75 -2.61
C PHE A 240 21.09 7.48 -4.03
N LEU A 241 22.40 7.34 -4.20
CA LEU A 241 22.99 7.01 -5.50
C LEU A 241 22.52 5.63 -6.00
N SER A 242 22.52 4.62 -5.12
CA SER A 242 22.02 3.28 -5.43
C SER A 242 20.54 3.31 -5.85
N THR A 243 19.72 4.12 -5.18
CA THR A 243 18.31 4.31 -5.52
C THR A 243 18.15 4.88 -6.93
N PHE A 244 18.95 5.88 -7.28
CA PHE A 244 18.98 6.44 -8.63
C PHE A 244 19.37 5.39 -9.68
N THR A 245 20.43 4.61 -9.45
CA THR A 245 20.87 3.55 -10.37
C THR A 245 19.78 2.49 -10.60
N ILE A 246 19.08 2.08 -9.54
CA ILE A 246 17.95 1.12 -9.68
C ILE A 246 16.78 1.76 -10.45
N CYS A 247 16.50 3.05 -10.27
CA CYS A 247 15.50 3.76 -11.08
C CYS A 247 15.85 3.75 -12.57
N GLN A 248 17.12 4.05 -12.91
CA GLN A 248 17.59 4.01 -14.29
C GLN A 248 17.43 2.61 -14.89
N ARG A 249 17.87 1.58 -14.18
CA ARG A 249 17.70 0.19 -14.60
C ARG A 249 16.24 -0.18 -14.83
N GLY A 250 15.37 0.19 -13.88
CA GLY A 250 13.93 -0.09 -13.97
C GLY A 250 13.30 0.56 -15.20
N LEU A 251 13.66 1.82 -15.49
CA LEU A 251 13.22 2.51 -16.70
C LEU A 251 13.71 1.78 -17.96
N SER A 252 15.01 1.46 -18.06
CA SER A 252 15.56 0.74 -19.22
C SER A 252 14.87 -0.61 -19.47
N GLU A 253 14.52 -1.34 -18.40
CA GLU A 253 13.80 -2.61 -18.52
C GLU A 253 12.33 -2.42 -18.94
N ILE A 254 11.64 -1.40 -18.40
CA ILE A 254 10.24 -1.12 -18.78
C ILE A 254 10.15 -0.63 -20.22
N PHE A 255 11.08 0.21 -20.66
CA PHE A 255 11.15 0.73 -22.03
C PHE A 255 11.78 -0.23 -23.04
N SER A 256 12.08 -1.47 -22.65
CA SER A 256 12.57 -2.51 -23.57
C SER A 256 11.53 -2.84 -24.65
N SER A 257 11.98 -3.04 -25.89
CA SER A 257 11.15 -3.54 -27.00
C SER A 257 10.50 -4.90 -26.73
N SER A 258 11.03 -5.65 -25.75
CA SER A 258 10.47 -6.91 -25.29
C SER A 258 9.25 -6.75 -24.36
N ASN A 259 9.00 -5.54 -23.85
CA ASN A 259 7.90 -5.26 -22.93
C ASN A 259 6.61 -4.91 -23.68
N LYS A 260 5.70 -5.88 -23.78
CA LYS A 260 4.40 -5.71 -24.44
C LYS A 260 3.37 -4.94 -23.61
N ASN A 261 3.65 -4.66 -22.34
CA ASN A 261 2.69 -4.10 -21.37
C ASN A 261 3.09 -2.69 -20.89
N ILE A 262 3.90 -1.96 -21.66
CA ILE A 262 4.44 -0.66 -21.25
C ILE A 262 3.35 0.35 -20.81
N LEU A 263 2.18 0.34 -21.44
CA LEU A 263 1.08 1.26 -21.13
C LEU A 263 0.51 1.04 -19.72
N SER A 264 0.47 -0.20 -19.22
CA SER A 264 0.00 -0.45 -17.86
C SER A 264 1.04 -0.10 -16.79
N GLN A 265 2.28 0.18 -17.20
CA GLN A 265 3.41 0.52 -16.33
C GLN A 265 3.81 2.00 -16.42
N TYR A 266 3.07 2.82 -17.17
CA TYR A 266 3.34 4.26 -17.27
C TYR A 266 3.34 5.00 -15.92
N PRO A 267 2.42 4.70 -14.97
CA PRO A 267 2.49 5.28 -13.62
C PRO A 267 3.79 4.91 -12.89
N ASP A 268 4.25 3.67 -13.04
CA ASP A 268 5.51 3.21 -12.44
C ASP A 268 6.71 3.99 -13.03
N CYS A 269 6.73 4.24 -14.34
CA CYS A 269 7.78 5.06 -14.96
C CYS A 269 7.81 6.49 -14.40
N THR A 270 6.63 7.09 -14.21
CA THR A 270 6.53 8.45 -13.64
C THR A 270 7.10 8.49 -12.23
N ALA A 271 6.74 7.49 -11.39
CA ALA A 271 7.28 7.36 -10.05
C ALA A 271 8.81 7.16 -10.05
N LEU A 272 9.34 6.32 -10.95
CA LEU A 272 10.78 6.07 -11.05
C LEU A 272 11.59 7.31 -11.46
N VAL A 273 11.07 8.12 -12.38
CA VAL A 273 11.72 9.39 -12.77
C VAL A 273 11.79 10.33 -11.58
N GLU A 274 10.67 10.50 -10.86
CA GLU A 274 10.60 11.40 -9.70
C GLU A 274 11.48 10.93 -8.54
N ILE A 275 11.43 9.65 -8.19
CA ILE A 275 12.28 9.07 -7.15
C ILE A 275 13.75 9.19 -7.55
N GLY A 276 14.10 8.84 -8.79
CA GLY A 276 15.46 8.91 -9.31
C GLY A 276 16.02 10.33 -9.26
N ARG A 277 15.25 11.32 -9.72
CA ARG A 277 15.65 12.74 -9.68
C ARG A 277 15.92 13.21 -8.25
N ASN A 278 15.00 12.91 -7.33
CA ASN A 278 15.13 13.32 -5.93
C ASN A 278 16.32 12.63 -5.24
N ALA A 279 16.52 11.34 -5.51
CA ALA A 279 17.64 10.59 -4.97
C ALA A 279 18.98 11.13 -5.48
N PHE A 280 19.10 11.40 -6.78
CA PHE A 280 20.33 11.95 -7.35
C PHE A 280 20.64 13.37 -6.82
N ALA A 281 19.61 14.22 -6.70
CA ALA A 281 19.76 15.55 -6.14
C ALA A 281 20.25 15.49 -4.67
N ALA A 282 19.68 14.59 -3.86
CA ALA A 282 20.13 14.38 -2.50
C ALA A 282 21.58 13.88 -2.42
N HIS A 283 21.95 12.90 -3.25
CA HIS A 283 23.33 12.41 -3.33
C HIS A 283 24.33 13.52 -3.70
N ALA A 284 24.01 14.35 -4.68
CA ALA A 284 24.88 15.44 -5.13
C ALA A 284 25.12 16.48 -4.02
N VAL A 285 24.07 16.86 -3.28
CA VAL A 285 24.19 17.76 -2.13
C VAL A 285 25.07 17.15 -1.04
N LEU A 286 24.86 15.87 -0.71
CA LEU A 286 25.61 15.21 0.37
C LEU A 286 27.06 14.89 0.01
N SER A 287 27.37 14.71 -1.28
CA SER A 287 28.74 14.45 -1.77
C SER A 287 29.55 15.73 -2.04
N GLY A 288 28.93 16.91 -1.94
CA GLY A 288 29.58 18.19 -2.26
C GLY A 288 29.80 18.40 -3.77
N GLY A 289 29.10 17.66 -4.62
CA GLY A 289 29.13 17.84 -6.06
C GLY A 289 28.37 19.12 -6.46
N ASN A 290 29.05 20.04 -7.13
CA ASN A 290 28.40 21.20 -7.74
C ASN A 290 27.70 20.78 -9.04
N PHE A 291 26.43 21.20 -9.19
CA PHE A 291 25.67 20.97 -10.41
C PHE A 291 26.19 21.85 -11.55
N ALA A 292 26.42 21.25 -12.72
CA ALA A 292 26.39 22.04 -13.95
C ALA A 292 24.91 22.40 -14.25
N PRO A 293 24.58 23.64 -14.62
CA PRO A 293 23.26 23.96 -15.17
C PRO A 293 22.91 22.97 -16.29
N GLY A 294 21.78 22.26 -16.18
CA GLY A 294 21.37 21.22 -17.13
C GLY A 294 21.68 19.77 -16.73
N SER A 295 22.44 19.52 -15.66
CA SER A 295 22.77 18.15 -15.18
C SER A 295 21.60 17.35 -14.60
N THR A 296 20.47 18.01 -14.30
CA THR A 296 19.18 17.36 -14.00
C THR A 296 18.28 17.23 -15.22
N ALA A 297 18.66 17.81 -16.36
CA ALA A 297 17.79 18.05 -17.53
C ALA A 297 18.12 17.18 -18.75
N GLU A 298 19.19 16.39 -18.73
CA GLU A 298 19.53 15.48 -19.82
C GLU A 298 19.74 14.09 -19.24
N TYR A 299 18.66 13.31 -19.14
CA TYR A 299 18.80 11.87 -19.16
C TYR A 299 19.19 11.50 -20.59
N PRO A 300 20.42 11.01 -20.86
CA PRO A 300 20.70 10.35 -22.12
C PRO A 300 20.10 8.95 -22.01
N VAL A 301 18.77 8.86 -22.06
CA VAL A 301 18.19 7.62 -22.55
C VAL A 301 18.35 7.73 -24.06
N ASP A 302 19.38 7.08 -24.60
CA ASP A 302 19.53 6.87 -26.03
C ASP A 302 18.38 5.95 -26.46
N LEU A 303 17.23 6.58 -26.64
CA LEU A 303 15.99 6.02 -27.12
C LEU A 303 16.04 6.26 -28.62
N GLU A 304 16.29 5.22 -29.41
CA GLU A 304 16.00 5.31 -30.85
C GLU A 304 14.52 5.70 -31.03
N GLY A 305 14.29 7.00 -31.26
CA GLY A 305 12.98 7.55 -31.60
C GLY A 305 12.14 8.16 -30.47
N TYR A 306 12.57 8.27 -29.21
CA TYR A 306 11.77 8.88 -28.13
C TYR A 306 12.58 9.75 -27.15
N TYR A 307 11.95 10.67 -26.40
CA TYR A 307 12.57 11.35 -25.25
C TYR A 307 11.55 11.61 -24.15
N ILE A 308 12.01 11.79 -22.90
CA ILE A 308 11.18 12.14 -21.74
C ILE A 308 11.48 13.59 -21.38
N ASP A 309 10.47 14.47 -21.41
CA ASP A 309 10.65 15.89 -21.07
C ASP A 309 10.58 16.16 -19.55
N PHE A 310 10.92 17.39 -19.15
CA PHE A 310 11.03 17.89 -17.78
C PHE A 310 9.78 17.69 -16.88
N VAL A 311 8.62 17.34 -17.44
CA VAL A 311 7.39 17.01 -16.69
C VAL A 311 6.96 15.54 -16.81
N GLY A 312 7.85 14.64 -17.25
CA GLY A 312 7.60 13.19 -17.28
C GLY A 312 6.78 12.72 -18.49
N ALA A 313 6.62 13.55 -19.52
CA ALA A 313 5.92 13.18 -20.75
C ALA A 313 6.86 12.46 -21.74
N VAL A 314 6.45 11.29 -22.25
CA VAL A 314 7.16 10.55 -23.31
C VAL A 314 6.76 11.15 -24.67
N ARG A 315 7.73 11.58 -25.47
CA ARG A 315 7.54 12.14 -26.83
C ARG A 315 8.34 11.32 -27.85
N ARG A 316 7.86 11.28 -29.10
CA ARG A 316 8.52 10.59 -30.23
C ARG A 316 9.28 11.60 -31.10
N HIS A 317 10.37 11.20 -31.74
CA HIS A 317 11.18 12.07 -32.62
C HIS A 317 10.49 12.44 -33.95
N ASP A 318 9.39 11.79 -34.32
CA ASP A 318 8.71 11.99 -35.60
C ASP A 318 7.47 12.90 -35.44
N GLU A 319 7.55 14.09 -36.03
CA GLU A 319 6.52 15.15 -36.03
C GLU A 319 5.28 14.84 -36.90
N SER A 320 5.24 13.69 -37.58
CA SER A 320 4.23 13.43 -38.63
C SER A 320 2.85 12.98 -38.14
N PHE A 321 2.65 12.72 -36.85
CA PHE A 321 1.32 12.37 -36.31
C PHE A 321 1.09 13.00 -34.94
N PRO A 322 0.17 13.98 -34.79
CA PRO A 322 -0.14 14.56 -33.49
C PRO A 322 -1.17 13.71 -32.74
N PRO A 323 -0.87 13.10 -31.58
CA PRO A 323 -1.90 12.59 -30.69
C PRO A 323 -2.34 13.75 -29.79
N LYS A 324 -3.51 14.32 -30.12
CA LYS A 324 -4.35 15.26 -29.37
C LYS A 324 -3.87 15.60 -27.94
N LEU A 325 -2.95 16.57 -27.85
CA LEU A 325 -2.45 17.20 -26.62
C LEU A 325 -3.42 18.21 -25.98
N GLY A 326 -4.60 18.44 -26.56
CA GLY A 326 -5.47 19.57 -26.17
C GLY A 326 -5.98 19.53 -24.73
N TYR A 327 -6.28 18.35 -24.18
CA TYR A 327 -6.99 18.28 -22.89
C TYR A 327 -6.08 18.43 -21.65
N PHE A 328 -4.82 17.97 -21.74
CA PHE A 328 -3.89 18.01 -20.61
C PHE A 328 -3.03 19.29 -20.57
N ILE A 329 -2.77 19.92 -21.72
CA ILE A 329 -2.18 21.27 -21.77
C ILE A 329 -3.17 22.27 -21.15
N ASP A 330 -4.45 22.23 -21.54
CA ASP A 330 -5.47 23.11 -20.96
C ASP A 330 -5.61 22.93 -19.45
N LEU A 331 -5.45 21.70 -18.92
CA LEU A 331 -5.51 21.45 -17.48
C LEU A 331 -4.27 21.98 -16.74
N LYS A 332 -3.08 21.76 -17.30
CA LYS A 332 -1.81 22.29 -16.76
C LYS A 332 -1.80 23.82 -16.76
N ASP A 333 -2.25 24.45 -17.83
CA ASP A 333 -2.28 25.91 -17.95
C ASP A 333 -3.35 26.52 -17.04
N ARG A 334 -4.51 25.86 -16.85
CA ARG A 334 -5.50 26.27 -15.85
C ARG A 334 -4.97 26.14 -14.43
N LEU A 335 -4.28 25.05 -14.09
CA LEU A 335 -3.70 24.85 -12.76
C LEU A 335 -2.56 25.84 -12.46
N ASN A 336 -1.72 26.15 -13.46
CA ASN A 336 -0.66 27.15 -13.31
C ASN A 336 -1.23 28.58 -13.18
N LYS A 337 -2.32 28.89 -13.89
CA LYS A 337 -3.01 30.18 -13.79
C LYS A 337 -3.71 30.35 -12.45
N GLU A 338 -4.38 29.31 -11.94
CA GLU A 338 -4.98 29.31 -10.59
C GLU A 338 -3.91 29.43 -9.50
N LYS A 339 -2.77 28.73 -9.65
CA LYS A 339 -1.62 28.86 -8.75
C LYS A 339 -1.06 30.29 -8.73
N ALA A 340 -0.86 30.92 -9.89
CA ALA A 340 -0.38 32.29 -9.97
C ALA A 340 -1.34 33.30 -9.31
N ASN A 341 -2.66 33.17 -9.55
CA ASN A 341 -3.67 34.01 -8.91
C ASN A 341 -3.71 33.85 -7.38
N LEU A 342 -3.45 32.64 -6.88
CA LEU A 342 -3.31 32.37 -5.44
C LEU A 342 -2.06 33.03 -4.86
N PHE A 343 -0.91 33.03 -5.56
CA PHE A 343 0.30 33.67 -5.04
C PHE A 343 0.28 35.21 -5.16
N ASP A 344 -0.36 35.77 -6.19
CA ASP A 344 -0.51 37.23 -6.34
C ASP A 344 -1.49 37.82 -5.31
N SER A 345 -2.50 37.05 -4.87
CA SER A 345 -3.44 37.48 -3.82
C SER A 345 -2.86 37.46 -2.40
N PHE A 346 -1.76 36.73 -2.17
CA PHE A 346 -1.00 36.77 -0.91
C PHE A 346 0.21 37.72 -0.94
N GLY A 347 0.67 38.14 -2.12
CA GLY A 347 1.78 39.08 -2.31
C GLY A 347 1.42 40.57 -2.18
N ALA A 348 0.13 40.93 -2.22
CA ALA A 348 -0.32 42.34 -2.24
C ALA A 348 -0.67 42.95 -0.86
N LYS A 349 -0.32 42.30 0.27
CA LYS A 349 -0.58 42.83 1.63
C LYS A 349 0.66 43.09 2.50
N GLY A 350 1.85 43.19 1.91
CA GLY A 350 3.10 43.36 2.66
C GLY A 350 4.04 44.48 2.22
N ALA A 351 3.59 45.43 1.40
CA ALA A 351 4.44 46.52 0.89
C ALA A 351 3.76 47.90 0.98
N ASP A 352 3.16 48.19 2.14
CA ASP A 352 2.90 49.56 2.61
C ASP A 352 2.72 49.53 4.14
N GLN A 353 3.85 49.45 4.86
CA GLN A 353 4.07 50.02 6.20
C GLN A 353 5.53 50.43 6.34
#